data_AF-A0A6L2J0M9-F1
#
_entry.id   AF-A0A6L2J0M9-F1
#
_cell.length_a   1.000
_cell.length_b   1.000
_cell.length_c   1.000
_cell.angle_alpha   90.00
_cell.angle_beta   90.00
_cell.angle_gamma   90.00
#
_symmetry.space_group_name_H-M   'P 1'
#
loop_
_entity.id
_entity.type
_entity.pdbx_description
1 polymer ?
#
loop_
_entity_poly.entity_id
_entity_poly.type
_entity_poly.pdbx_seq_one_letter_code
_entity_poly.pdbx_strand_id
1 'polypeptide(L)'
;MGLRDDVRVEQAKLMGLNELVSQVDEEIEMKEAQLEVDYYIWCVCFEELDAYLTIGSLAKPYLVYTGPFFILDKLSEVVESLRLVDKIKYVFSRSCGEDESFAGLMRDLCLSLRVSLSKKQRLVAELEAAGEVEGAVKCLKHMRVIVARDAVMLGEMETLLGRAQVRVSLKAGFIADMDVKD
;
A
#
# COMPACT_ATOMS: atom_id res chain seq x y z
N MET A 1 9.81 66.11 -18.39
CA MET A 1 10.83 65.19 -17.83
C MET A 1 10.10 64.23 -16.91
N GLY A 2 10.11 62.91 -17.15
CA GLY A 2 9.37 61.95 -16.31
C GLY A 2 9.33 60.50 -16.81
N LEU A 3 9.60 60.24 -18.10
CA LEU A 3 9.44 58.89 -18.68
C LEU A 3 10.65 57.94 -18.53
N ARG A 4 11.80 58.40 -18.00
CA ARG A 4 13.01 57.55 -17.91
C ARG A 4 13.14 56.77 -16.60
N ASP A 5 12.42 57.17 -15.55
CA ASP A 5 12.52 56.50 -14.24
C ASP A 5 11.62 55.25 -14.18
N ASP A 6 10.50 55.23 -14.90
CA ASP A 6 9.60 54.07 -14.98
C ASP A 6 10.25 52.83 -15.60
N VAL A 7 11.09 53.00 -16.62
CA VAL A 7 11.75 51.88 -17.33
C VAL A 7 12.70 51.12 -16.40
N ARG A 8 13.36 51.82 -15.46
CA ARG A 8 14.29 51.17 -14.50
C ARG A 8 13.55 50.39 -13.43
N VAL A 9 12.40 50.91 -13.00
CA VAL A 9 11.54 50.23 -12.01
C VAL A 9 10.95 48.95 -12.61
N GLU A 10 10.48 49.00 -13.86
CA GLU A 10 10.00 47.81 -14.58
C GLU A 10 11.10 46.78 -14.82
N GLN A 11 12.33 47.21 -15.18
CA GLN A 11 13.47 46.29 -15.30
C GLN A 11 13.84 45.62 -13.98
N ALA A 12 13.81 46.33 -12.86
CA ALA A 12 14.08 45.76 -11.55
C ALA A 12 13.02 44.72 -11.14
N LYS A 13 11.73 45.00 -11.43
CA LYS A 13 10.64 44.05 -11.20
C LYS A 13 10.80 42.79 -12.04
N LEU A 14 11.11 42.93 -13.33
CA LEU A 14 11.36 41.80 -14.24
C LEU A 14 12.51 40.91 -13.75
N MET A 15 13.58 41.53 -13.24
CA MET A 15 14.72 40.80 -12.70
C MET A 15 14.34 39.98 -11.46
N GLY A 16 13.59 40.57 -10.52
CA GLY A 16 13.10 39.85 -9.34
C GLY A 16 12.09 38.75 -9.67
N LEU A 17 11.31 38.91 -10.74
CA LEU A 17 10.35 37.90 -11.20
C LEU A 17 11.06 36.69 -11.82
N ASN A 18 12.13 36.91 -12.60
CA ASN A 18 12.96 35.82 -13.12
C ASN A 18 13.66 35.03 -12.01
N GLU A 19 14.10 35.70 -10.95
CA GLU A 19 14.74 35.04 -9.81
C GLU A 19 13.72 34.15 -9.06
N LEU A 20 12.49 34.63 -8.87
CA LEU A 20 11.38 33.84 -8.32
C LEU A 20 11.02 32.63 -9.19
N VAL A 21 10.98 32.78 -10.52
CA VAL A 21 10.71 31.66 -11.45
C VAL A 21 11.80 30.61 -11.35
N SER A 22 13.07 31.02 -11.37
CA SER A 22 14.21 30.10 -11.22
C SER A 22 14.16 29.34 -9.89
N GLN A 23 13.77 30.02 -8.81
CA GLN A 23 13.69 29.41 -7.48
C GLN A 23 12.55 28.37 -7.38
N VAL A 24 11.42 28.62 -8.06
CA VAL A 24 10.31 27.66 -8.12
C VAL A 24 10.67 26.45 -8.99
N ASP A 25 11.37 26.65 -10.11
CA ASP A 25 11.82 25.55 -10.97
C ASP A 25 12.79 24.61 -10.22
N GLU A 26 13.74 25.15 -9.44
CA GLU A 26 14.62 24.35 -8.59
C GLU A 26 13.83 23.57 -7.51
N GLU A 27 12.81 24.18 -6.91
CA GLU A 27 11.97 23.48 -5.91
C GLU A 27 11.14 22.35 -6.52
N ILE A 28 10.66 22.53 -7.76
CA ILE A 28 9.96 21.49 -8.52
C ILE A 28 10.90 20.33 -8.82
N GLU A 29 12.10 20.61 -9.34
CA GLU A 29 13.10 19.59 -9.67
C GLU A 29 13.49 18.76 -8.44
N MET A 30 13.70 19.42 -7.29
CA MET A 30 13.99 18.70 -6.03
C MET A 30 12.82 17.81 -5.58
N LYS A 31 11.57 18.26 -5.73
CA LYS A 31 10.39 17.46 -5.38
C LYS A 31 10.14 16.30 -6.34
N GLU A 32 10.45 16.45 -7.62
CA GLU A 32 10.40 15.37 -8.61
C GLU A 32 11.45 14.30 -8.31
N ALA A 33 12.68 14.68 -8.01
CA ALA A 33 13.73 13.75 -7.60
C ALA A 33 13.36 12.98 -6.32
N GLN A 34 12.70 13.65 -5.37
CA GLN A 34 12.23 13.02 -4.14
C GLN A 34 11.10 12.01 -4.39
N LEU A 35 10.19 12.31 -5.31
CA LEU A 35 9.14 11.40 -5.77
C LEU A 35 9.71 10.18 -6.52
N GLU A 36 10.78 10.34 -7.31
CA GLU A 36 11.46 9.21 -7.95
C GLU A 36 12.10 8.27 -6.92
N VAL A 37 12.74 8.83 -5.89
CA VAL A 37 13.34 8.05 -4.80
C VAL A 37 12.26 7.31 -4.01
N ASP A 38 11.17 7.98 -3.65
CA ASP A 38 10.04 7.34 -2.95
C ASP A 38 9.37 6.26 -3.82
N TYR A 39 9.27 6.48 -5.13
CA TYR A 39 8.78 5.49 -6.08
C TYR A 39 9.72 4.28 -6.21
N TYR A 40 11.04 4.50 -6.18
CA TYR A 40 12.04 3.43 -6.20
C TYR A 40 12.02 2.62 -4.91
N ILE A 41 11.96 3.28 -3.75
CA ILE A 41 11.84 2.61 -2.45
C ILE A 41 10.53 1.82 -2.40
N TRP A 42 9.43 2.40 -2.89
CA TRP A 42 8.17 1.68 -3.04
C TRP A 42 8.35 0.45 -3.95
N CYS A 43 8.94 0.59 -5.13
CA CYS A 43 9.14 -0.54 -6.06
C CYS A 43 10.02 -1.64 -5.46
N VAL A 44 11.10 -1.29 -4.76
CA VAL A 44 11.99 -2.26 -4.09
C VAL A 44 11.25 -2.98 -2.95
N CYS A 45 10.50 -2.26 -2.12
CA CYS A 45 9.65 -2.86 -1.10
C CYS A 45 8.52 -3.70 -1.72
N PHE A 46 8.05 -3.34 -2.92
CA PHE A 46 7.00 -4.05 -3.64
C PHE A 46 7.53 -5.33 -4.30
N GLU A 47 8.75 -5.34 -4.83
CA GLU A 47 9.40 -6.56 -5.33
C GLU A 47 9.71 -7.55 -4.19
N GLU A 48 10.06 -7.06 -3.00
CA GLU A 48 10.12 -7.92 -1.80
C GLU A 48 8.74 -8.42 -1.39
N LEU A 49 7.70 -7.58 -1.42
CA LEU A 49 6.32 -8.00 -1.13
C LEU A 49 5.80 -9.00 -2.17
N ASP A 50 6.16 -8.82 -3.44
CA ASP A 50 5.85 -9.70 -4.57
C ASP A 50 6.67 -10.99 -4.49
N ALA A 51 7.90 -10.98 -3.96
CA ALA A 51 8.63 -12.18 -3.62
C ALA A 51 7.97 -12.93 -2.44
N TYR A 52 7.48 -12.23 -1.41
CA TYR A 52 6.70 -12.83 -0.33
C TYR A 52 5.37 -13.40 -0.82
N LEU A 53 4.69 -12.69 -1.73
CA LEU A 53 3.43 -13.11 -2.35
C LEU A 53 3.64 -14.24 -3.34
N THR A 54 4.71 -14.23 -4.13
CA THR A 54 5.08 -15.23 -5.13
C THR A 54 5.61 -16.50 -4.46
N ILE A 55 6.40 -16.39 -3.39
CA ILE A 55 6.76 -17.54 -2.55
C ILE A 55 5.50 -18.05 -1.82
N GLY A 56 4.60 -17.17 -1.37
CA GLY A 56 3.33 -17.53 -0.75
C GLY A 56 2.27 -18.12 -1.71
N SER A 57 2.34 -17.81 -3.01
CA SER A 57 1.36 -18.25 -4.03
C SER A 57 1.90 -19.37 -4.93
N LEU A 58 3.22 -19.53 -5.09
CA LEU A 58 3.83 -20.71 -5.72
C LEU A 58 4.10 -21.83 -4.72
N ALA A 59 4.14 -21.56 -3.41
CA ALA A 59 3.98 -22.58 -2.38
C ALA A 59 2.48 -22.95 -2.22
N LYS A 60 1.88 -23.47 -3.29
CA LYS A 60 0.60 -24.21 -3.33
C LYS A 60 -0.53 -23.67 -2.41
N PRO A 61 -1.45 -22.84 -2.91
CA PRO A 61 -2.69 -22.51 -2.20
C PRO A 61 -3.68 -23.68 -2.05
N TYR A 62 -3.29 -24.93 -2.38
CA TYR A 62 -4.19 -26.09 -2.41
C TYR A 62 -3.95 -27.15 -1.32
N LEU A 63 -3.00 -26.95 -0.39
CA LEU A 63 -2.71 -27.97 0.65
C LEU A 63 -2.91 -27.51 2.11
N VAL A 64 -3.21 -26.23 2.39
CA VAL A 64 -2.93 -25.70 3.75
C VAL A 64 -4.14 -25.48 4.67
N TYR A 65 -5.40 -25.42 4.23
CA TYR A 65 -6.44 -24.89 5.16
C TYR A 65 -7.60 -25.78 5.58
N THR A 66 -7.70 -27.03 5.12
CA THR A 66 -8.66 -28.01 5.69
C THR A 66 -7.99 -29.31 6.12
N GLY A 67 -6.91 -29.74 5.45
CA GLY A 67 -6.18 -30.96 5.80
C GLY A 67 -5.45 -30.94 7.15
N PRO A 68 -4.62 -29.93 7.47
CA PRO A 68 -3.78 -30.00 8.67
C PRO A 68 -4.57 -29.82 9.97
N PHE A 69 -5.68 -29.08 9.99
CA PHE A 69 -6.54 -28.96 11.17
C PHE A 69 -7.19 -30.29 11.53
N PHE A 70 -7.67 -31.04 10.54
CA PHE A 70 -8.28 -32.35 10.74
C PHE A 70 -7.25 -33.39 11.23
N ILE A 71 -6.02 -33.32 10.71
CA ILE A 71 -4.92 -34.19 11.14
C ILE A 71 -4.51 -33.89 12.58
N LEU A 72 -4.43 -32.61 12.97
CA LEU A 72 -4.07 -32.22 14.34
C LEU A 72 -5.15 -32.59 15.36
N ASP A 73 -6.43 -32.43 15.02
CA ASP A 73 -7.54 -32.83 15.87
C ASP A 73 -7.54 -34.36 16.10
N LYS A 74 -7.34 -35.14 15.03
CA LYS A 74 -7.22 -36.60 15.13
C LYS A 74 -5.97 -37.06 15.89
N LEU A 75 -4.84 -36.36 15.74
CA LEU A 75 -3.63 -36.67 16.52
C LEU A 75 -3.80 -36.34 18.00
N SER A 76 -4.52 -35.26 18.33
CA SER A 76 -4.86 -34.91 19.72
C SER A 76 -5.74 -35.98 20.35
N GLU A 77 -6.78 -36.43 19.62
CA GLU A 77 -7.71 -37.48 20.06
C GLU A 77 -7.00 -38.83 20.28
N VAL A 78 -6.04 -39.20 19.43
CA VAL A 78 -5.29 -40.46 19.54
C VAL A 78 -4.27 -40.43 20.68
N VAL A 79 -3.71 -39.27 21.00
CA VAL A 79 -2.54 -39.17 21.89
C VAL A 79 -2.93 -38.82 23.34
N GLU A 80 -4.17 -38.40 23.62
CA GLU A 80 -4.71 -38.01 24.95
C GLU A 80 -3.72 -37.18 25.80
N SER A 81 -2.81 -36.44 25.15
CA SER A 81 -1.72 -35.77 25.83
C SER A 81 -2.04 -34.29 25.95
N LEU A 82 -2.39 -33.87 27.16
CA LEU A 82 -2.52 -32.47 27.55
C LEU A 82 -1.33 -31.62 27.06
N ARG A 83 -0.10 -32.18 27.10
CA ARG A 83 1.11 -31.50 26.62
C ARG A 83 1.11 -31.21 25.12
N LEU A 84 0.46 -32.06 24.31
CA LEU A 84 0.33 -31.85 22.87
C LEU A 84 -0.68 -30.73 22.59
N VAL A 85 -1.81 -30.73 23.30
CA VAL A 85 -2.84 -29.67 23.21
C VAL A 85 -2.23 -28.31 23.56
N ASP A 86 -1.51 -28.20 24.67
CA ASP A 86 -0.85 -26.96 25.10
C ASP A 86 0.14 -26.44 24.03
N LYS A 87 0.93 -27.35 23.45
CA LYS A 87 1.90 -26.99 22.41
C LYS A 87 1.23 -26.54 21.12
N ILE A 88 0.15 -27.21 20.71
CA ILE A 88 -0.67 -26.81 19.57
C ILE A 88 -1.24 -25.42 19.84
N LYS A 89 -1.88 -25.20 20.99
CA LYS A 89 -2.43 -23.91 21.40
C LYS A 89 -1.39 -22.80 21.34
N TYR A 90 -0.21 -23.01 21.92
CA TYR A 90 0.89 -22.05 21.89
C TYR A 90 1.30 -21.66 20.46
N VAL A 91 1.50 -22.66 19.57
CA VAL A 91 1.87 -22.41 18.17
C VAL A 91 0.78 -21.63 17.44
N PHE A 92 -0.49 -22.02 17.65
CA PHE A 92 -1.63 -21.33 17.04
C PHE A 92 -1.76 -19.90 17.55
N SER A 93 -1.71 -19.66 18.85
CA SER A 93 -1.78 -18.32 19.45
C SER A 93 -0.66 -17.41 18.93
N ARG A 94 0.59 -17.91 18.87
CA ARG A 94 1.70 -17.14 18.31
C ARG A 94 1.45 -16.79 16.85
N SER A 95 1.07 -17.77 16.03
CA SER A 95 0.80 -17.55 14.62
C SER A 95 -0.44 -16.67 14.36
N CYS A 96 -1.37 -16.61 15.33
CA CYS A 96 -2.55 -15.75 15.28
C CYS A 96 -2.14 -14.29 15.48
N GLY A 97 -1.29 -14.01 16.47
CA GLY A 97 -0.76 -12.65 16.69
C GLY A 97 0.07 -12.12 15.52
N GLU A 98 0.84 -13.00 14.85
CA GLU A 98 1.58 -12.66 13.62
C GLU A 98 0.61 -12.31 12.47
N ASP A 99 -0.45 -13.10 12.26
CA ASP A 99 -1.48 -12.83 11.25
C ASP A 99 -2.29 -11.56 11.55
N GLU A 100 -2.58 -11.28 12.82
CA GLU A 100 -3.26 -10.06 13.27
C GLU A 100 -2.41 -8.82 12.99
N SER A 101 -1.12 -8.88 13.31
CA SER A 101 -0.17 -7.80 13.00
C SER A 101 -0.09 -7.56 11.50
N PHE A 102 0.04 -8.63 10.71
CA PHE A 102 0.04 -8.54 9.24
C PHE A 102 -1.27 -7.94 8.71
N ALA A 103 -2.43 -8.38 9.19
CA ALA A 103 -3.73 -7.83 8.79
C ALA A 103 -3.86 -6.35 9.19
N GLY A 104 -3.29 -5.95 10.33
CA GLY A 104 -3.18 -4.55 10.75
C GLY A 104 -2.39 -3.71 9.75
N LEU A 105 -1.17 -4.13 9.42
CA LEU A 105 -0.32 -3.44 8.45
C LEU A 105 -0.96 -3.35 7.07
N MET A 106 -1.57 -4.44 6.59
CA MET A 106 -2.28 -4.46 5.31
C MET A 106 -3.46 -3.49 5.30
N ARG A 107 -4.18 -3.35 6.42
CA ARG A 107 -5.27 -2.37 6.56
C ARG A 107 -4.73 -0.95 6.45
N ASP A 108 -3.65 -0.63 7.17
CA ASP A 108 -3.04 0.70 7.16
C ASP A 108 -2.51 1.06 5.76
N LEU A 109 -1.90 0.09 5.07
CA LEU A 109 -1.46 0.24 3.69
C LEU A 109 -2.62 0.49 2.72
N CYS A 110 -3.71 -0.28 2.83
CA CYS A 110 -4.91 -0.08 2.02
C CYS A 110 -5.52 1.32 2.24
N LEU A 111 -5.58 1.78 3.49
CA LEU A 111 -6.07 3.12 3.82
C LEU A 111 -5.19 4.21 3.22
N SER A 112 -3.86 4.05 3.33
CA SER A 112 -2.90 4.99 2.76
C SER A 112 -3.00 5.06 1.24
N LEU A 113 -3.19 3.91 0.58
CA LEU A 113 -3.42 3.83 -0.86
C LEU A 113 -4.74 4.46 -1.30
N ARG A 114 -5.84 4.23 -0.58
CA ARG A 114 -7.13 4.87 -0.86
C ARG A 114 -7.02 6.40 -0.82
N VAL A 115 -6.34 6.94 0.19
CA VAL A 115 -6.12 8.39 0.31
C VAL A 115 -5.25 8.90 -0.86
N SER A 116 -4.16 8.19 -1.19
CA SER A 116 -3.30 8.54 -2.32
C SER A 116 -4.05 8.52 -3.65
N LEU A 117 -4.82 7.47 -3.92
CA LEU A 117 -5.63 7.31 -5.13
C LEU A 117 -6.67 8.43 -5.24
N SER A 118 -7.32 8.80 -4.14
CA SER A 118 -8.29 9.91 -4.11
C SER A 118 -7.65 11.25 -4.49
N LYS A 119 -6.43 11.51 -3.99
CA LYS A 119 -5.65 12.71 -4.38
C LYS A 119 -5.30 12.68 -5.88
N LYS A 120 -4.86 11.53 -6.39
CA LYS A 120 -4.52 11.34 -7.80
C LYS A 120 -5.74 11.54 -8.71
N GLN A 121 -6.90 11.02 -8.33
CA GLN A 121 -8.17 11.23 -9.05
C GLN A 121 -8.58 12.71 -9.08
N ARG A 122 -8.38 13.43 -7.97
CA ARG A 122 -8.61 14.88 -7.94
C ARG A 122 -7.70 15.63 -8.91
N LEU A 123 -6.40 15.29 -8.94
CA LEU A 123 -5.45 15.86 -9.90
C LEU A 123 -5.86 15.58 -11.35
N VAL A 124 -6.35 14.37 -11.65
CA VAL A 124 -6.89 14.04 -12.97
C VAL A 124 -8.06 14.97 -13.32
N ALA A 125 -8.99 15.20 -12.40
CA ALA A 125 -10.13 16.10 -12.62
C ALA A 125 -9.70 17.57 -12.82
N GLU A 126 -8.69 18.04 -12.08
CA GLU A 126 -8.13 19.38 -12.22
C GLU A 126 -7.43 19.55 -13.58
N LEU A 127 -6.67 18.54 -14.03
CA LEU A 127 -6.05 18.52 -15.36
C LEU A 127 -7.09 18.47 -16.49
N GLU A 128 -8.19 17.75 -16.31
CA GLU A 128 -9.31 17.73 -17.26
C GLU A 128 -9.99 19.10 -17.36
N ALA A 129 -10.17 19.79 -16.22
CA ALA A 129 -10.77 21.11 -16.18
C ALA A 129 -9.87 22.20 -16.81
N ALA A 130 -8.55 22.03 -16.78
CA ALA A 130 -7.60 22.97 -17.37
C ALA A 130 -7.63 23.01 -18.91
N GLY A 131 -8.26 22.04 -19.58
CA GLY A 131 -8.46 22.01 -21.03
C GLY A 131 -7.20 21.67 -21.85
N GLU A 132 -7.23 22.00 -23.15
CA GLU A 132 -6.22 21.61 -24.14
C GLU A 132 -4.96 22.49 -24.13
N VAL A 133 -4.25 22.55 -23.00
CA VAL A 133 -2.84 22.96 -23.03
C VAL A 133 -2.02 21.74 -23.46
N GLU A 134 -1.25 21.85 -24.55
CA GLU A 134 -0.55 20.71 -25.17
C GLU A 134 0.29 19.89 -24.18
N GLY A 135 0.92 20.54 -23.19
CA GLY A 135 1.62 19.86 -22.09
C GLY A 135 0.70 19.12 -21.10
N ALA A 136 -0.46 19.69 -20.77
CA ALA A 136 -1.42 19.11 -19.83
C ALA A 136 -2.03 17.80 -20.36
N VAL A 137 -2.26 17.70 -21.68
CA VAL A 137 -2.80 16.48 -22.31
C VAL A 137 -1.88 15.28 -22.09
N LYS A 138 -0.56 15.47 -22.22
CA LYS A 138 0.43 14.41 -22.00
C LYS A 138 0.46 13.97 -20.53
N CYS A 139 0.47 14.94 -19.60
CA CYS A 139 0.42 14.68 -18.16
C CYS A 139 -0.86 13.94 -17.76
N LEU A 140 -2.01 14.37 -18.27
CA LEU A 140 -3.31 13.73 -18.02
C LEU A 140 -3.32 12.26 -18.45
N LYS A 141 -2.79 11.96 -19.64
CA LYS A 141 -2.71 10.57 -20.13
C LYS A 141 -1.87 9.69 -19.20
N HIS A 142 -0.72 10.20 -18.74
CA HIS A 142 0.14 9.46 -17.82
C HIS A 142 -0.53 9.25 -16.45
N MET A 143 -1.15 10.30 -15.93
CA MET A 143 -1.82 10.26 -14.63
C MET A 143 -2.98 9.26 -14.59
N ARG A 144 -3.78 9.18 -15.67
CA ARG A 144 -4.84 8.17 -15.79
C ARG A 144 -4.31 6.74 -15.73
N VAL A 145 -3.15 6.47 -16.34
CA VAL A 145 -2.51 5.14 -16.28
C VAL A 145 -2.07 4.82 -14.85
N ILE A 146 -1.45 5.77 -14.16
CA ILE A 146 -1.05 5.61 -12.74
C ILE A 146 -2.28 5.32 -11.88
N VAL A 147 -3.34 6.12 -11.99
CA VAL A 147 -4.59 5.92 -11.24
C VAL A 147 -5.19 4.54 -11.51
N ALA A 148 -5.23 4.09 -12.76
CA ALA A 148 -5.78 2.79 -13.12
C ALA A 148 -4.95 1.65 -12.50
N ARG A 149 -3.61 1.71 -12.59
CA ARG A 149 -2.72 0.72 -12.00
C ARG A 149 -2.88 0.65 -10.48
N ASP A 150 -2.87 1.80 -9.82
CA ASP A 150 -2.94 1.87 -8.36
C ASP A 150 -4.31 1.41 -7.83
N ALA A 151 -5.39 1.63 -8.60
CA ALA A 151 -6.72 1.11 -8.29
C ALA A 151 -6.77 -0.43 -8.33
N VAL A 152 -6.12 -1.05 -9.32
CA VAL A 152 -6.01 -2.52 -9.41
C VAL A 152 -5.21 -3.06 -8.22
N MET A 153 -4.05 -2.46 -7.94
CA MET A 153 -3.19 -2.85 -6.81
C MET A 153 -3.93 -2.75 -5.47
N LEU A 154 -4.71 -1.69 -5.26
CA LEU A 154 -5.54 -1.55 -4.06
C LEU A 154 -6.56 -2.69 -3.95
N GLY A 155 -7.22 -3.07 -5.04
CA GLY A 155 -8.17 -4.20 -5.03
C GLY A 155 -7.52 -5.55 -4.69
N GLU A 156 -6.29 -5.78 -5.14
CA GLU A 156 -5.51 -6.96 -4.79
C GLU A 156 -5.13 -6.98 -3.31
N MET A 157 -4.67 -5.85 -2.78
CA MET A 157 -4.34 -5.72 -1.35
C MET A 157 -5.56 -5.90 -0.45
N GLU A 158 -6.72 -5.34 -0.82
CA GLU A 158 -7.97 -5.53 -0.09
C GLU A 158 -8.42 -6.99 -0.09
N THR A 159 -8.22 -7.71 -1.20
CA THR A 159 -8.48 -9.14 -1.29
C THR A 159 -7.56 -9.94 -0.35
N LEU A 160 -6.27 -9.61 -0.31
CA LEU A 160 -5.31 -10.22 0.60
C LEU A 160 -5.64 -9.95 2.07
N LEU A 161 -6.03 -8.72 2.39
CA LEU A 161 -6.49 -8.35 3.72
C LEU A 161 -7.71 -9.16 4.14
N GLY A 162 -8.70 -9.33 3.26
CA GLY A 162 -9.87 -10.18 3.53
C GLY A 162 -9.48 -11.62 3.84
N ARG A 163 -8.53 -12.19 3.09
CA ARG A 163 -8.01 -13.55 3.35
C ARG A 163 -7.28 -13.65 4.69
N ALA A 164 -6.43 -12.66 5.01
CA ALA A 164 -5.72 -12.60 6.29
C ALA A 164 -6.70 -12.54 7.47
N GLN A 165 -7.77 -11.74 7.36
CA GLN A 165 -8.80 -11.64 8.39
C GLN A 165 -9.53 -12.97 8.61
N VAL A 166 -9.93 -13.66 7.53
CA VAL A 166 -10.54 -14.99 7.64
C VAL A 166 -9.61 -15.98 8.35
N ARG A 167 -8.30 -15.93 8.02
CA ARG A 167 -7.28 -16.77 8.67
C ARG A 167 -7.19 -16.53 10.16
N VAL A 168 -7.16 -15.26 10.59
CA VAL A 168 -7.20 -14.88 12.01
C VAL A 168 -8.45 -15.43 12.68
N SER A 169 -9.64 -15.20 12.10
CA SER A 169 -10.91 -15.67 12.67
C SER A 169 -10.97 -17.18 12.82
N LEU A 170 -10.49 -17.94 11.84
CA LEU A 170 -10.45 -19.41 11.91
C LEU A 170 -9.51 -19.90 13.03
N LYS A 171 -8.32 -19.30 13.16
CA LYS A 171 -7.38 -19.65 14.24
C LYS A 171 -7.95 -19.29 15.61
N ALA A 172 -8.58 -18.13 15.75
CA ALA A 172 -9.22 -17.71 16.98
C ALA A 172 -10.36 -18.66 17.39
N GLY A 173 -11.20 -19.07 16.44
CA GLY A 173 -12.26 -20.06 16.68
C GLY A 173 -11.71 -21.41 17.14
N PHE A 174 -10.67 -21.92 16.47
CA PHE A 174 -10.03 -23.18 16.86
C PHE A 174 -9.42 -23.12 18.27
N ILE A 175 -8.78 -22.01 18.65
CA ILE A 175 -8.25 -21.81 20.00
C ILE A 175 -9.39 -21.79 21.03
N ALA A 176 -10.50 -21.10 20.72
CA ALA A 176 -11.66 -21.04 21.62
C ALA A 176 -12.31 -22.42 21.82
N ASP A 177 -12.44 -23.23 20.77
CA ASP A 177 -13.03 -24.58 20.86
C ASP A 177 -12.21 -25.52 21.77
N MET A 178 -10.89 -25.34 21.82
CA MET A 178 -10.03 -26.10 22.74
C MET A 178 -10.25 -25.75 24.22
N ASP A 179 -10.79 -24.57 24.53
CA ASP A 179 -10.98 -24.08 25.90
C ASP A 179 -12.33 -24.50 26.52
N VAL A 180 -13.21 -25.17 25.77
CA VAL A 180 -14.57 -25.55 26.21
C VAL A 180 -14.63 -26.96 26.81
N LYS A 181 -13.52 -27.72 26.83
CA LYS A 181 -13.51 -29.15 27.22
C LYS A 181 -13.25 -29.46 28.71
N ASP A 182 -13.40 -28.49 29.61
CA ASP A 182 -13.28 -28.70 31.07
C ASP A 182 -14.58 -29.18 31.74
#